data_AF-A0A0E4BSQ5-F1
#
_entry.id   AF-A0A0E4BSQ5-F1
#
_cell.length_a   1.000
_cell.length_b   1.000
_cell.length_c   1.000
_cell.angle_alpha   90.00
_cell.angle_beta   90.00
_cell.angle_gamma   90.00
#
_symmetry.space_group_name_H-M   'P 1'
#
loop_
_entity.id
_entity.type
_entity.pdbx_description
1 polymer ?
#
loop_
_entity_poly.entity_id
_entity_poly.type
_entity_poly.pdbx_seq_one_letter_code
_entity_poly.pdbx_strand_id
1 'polypeptide(L)'
;MSIATVFEIVLAAVVLTLGVWTIVVPETFSATVGFVAYGLLVALIWVRLDAADVALTEAAIGGGLGGVLLLSAAARLRDADMMADEAPGKLLRAGAAALSVLTAAALAGAVLWLPDSAPTLAPAAVANAWATGLSNPVTNVLMAFRAMDTMLEKIVLLLAIVGVWSLAPDSAWGGRPGPRHQADPRGVLAFLARLLPPVGIVIGIYILWTGSDHPGGAFQGGAILASMWLLAVMAGLADTPLVSDRSVRFILVAGPGLFLLVGLACLLFGAAFLSYPPALAKPLILGIEVAMTLTIAATLGLLLAGVPERGMEP
;
A
#
# COMPACT_ATOMS: atom_id res chain seq x y z
N MET A 1 7.77 30.65 19.68
CA MET A 1 7.61 29.43 18.86
C MET A 1 6.98 29.83 17.53
N SER A 2 7.43 29.26 16.41
CA SER A 2 6.79 29.51 15.11
C SER A 2 5.42 28.81 15.04
N ILE A 3 4.52 29.26 14.16
CA ILE A 3 3.24 28.58 13.90
C ILE A 3 3.47 27.13 13.44
N ALA A 4 4.51 26.90 12.64
CA ALA A 4 4.90 25.58 12.18
C ALA A 4 5.29 24.65 13.34
N THR A 5 6.12 25.14 14.28
CA THR A 5 6.54 24.37 15.46
C THR A 5 5.35 24.04 16.37
N VAL A 6 4.40 24.97 16.52
CA VAL A 6 3.16 24.70 17.27
C VAL A 6 2.36 23.61 16.59
N PHE A 7 2.17 23.70 15.27
CA PHE A 7 1.47 22.68 14.49
C PHE A 7 2.14 21.30 14.63
N GLU A 8 3.47 21.22 14.54
CA GLU A 8 4.22 19.97 14.69
C GLU A 8 4.06 19.34 16.07
N ILE A 9 4.14 20.14 17.14
CA ILE A 9 3.93 19.66 18.51
C ILE A 9 2.50 19.17 18.70
N VAL A 10 1.51 19.91 18.20
CA VAL A 10 0.10 19.51 18.28
C VAL A 10 -0.13 18.22 17.48
N LEU A 11 0.38 18.13 16.25
CA LEU A 11 0.26 16.94 15.41
C LEU A 11 0.89 15.72 16.09
N ALA A 12 2.11 15.86 16.63
CA ALA A 12 2.78 14.80 17.37
C ALA A 12 1.99 14.38 18.61
N ALA A 13 1.49 15.33 19.40
CA ALA A 13 0.67 15.04 20.57
C ALA A 13 -0.63 14.31 20.21
N VAL A 14 -1.31 14.72 19.12
CA VAL A 14 -2.53 14.06 18.64
C VAL A 14 -2.23 12.64 18.16
N VAL A 15 -1.17 12.44 17.37
CA VAL A 15 -0.77 11.12 16.85
C VAL A 15 -0.40 10.18 18.00
N LEU A 16 0.36 10.64 19.00
CA LEU A 16 0.70 9.83 20.17
C LEU A 16 -0.52 9.50 21.03
N THR A 17 -1.39 10.49 21.27
CA THR A 17 -2.63 10.30 22.03
C THR A 17 -3.55 9.30 21.34
N LEU A 18 -3.71 9.43 20.02
CA LEU A 18 -4.52 8.53 19.21
C LEU A 18 -3.92 7.12 19.19
N GLY A 19 -2.59 7.00 19.07
CA GLY A 19 -1.88 5.72 19.18
C GLY A 19 -2.16 5.02 20.52
N VAL A 20 -2.04 5.74 21.65
CA VAL A 20 -2.40 5.20 22.97
C VAL A 20 -3.89 4.81 23.02
N TRP A 21 -4.76 5.66 22.48
CA TRP A 21 -6.20 5.41 22.44
C TRP A 21 -6.57 4.13 21.68
N THR A 22 -5.94 3.87 20.53
CA THR A 22 -6.18 2.64 19.73
C THR A 22 -5.83 1.35 20.47
N ILE A 23 -4.95 1.41 21.48
CA ILE A 23 -4.53 0.25 22.28
C ILE A 23 -5.49 0.01 23.46
N VAL A 24 -6.05 1.07 24.03
CA VAL A 24 -6.86 0.99 25.26
C VAL A 24 -8.36 0.89 25.00
N VAL A 25 -8.83 1.29 23.81
CA VAL A 25 -10.25 1.22 23.47
C VAL A 25 -10.71 -0.23 23.42
N PRO A 26 -11.84 -0.58 24.07
CA PRO A 26 -12.25 -1.98 24.24
C PRO A 26 -12.80 -2.60 22.95
N GLU A 27 -13.34 -1.79 22.04
CA GLU A 27 -13.99 -2.28 20.82
C GLU A 27 -13.02 -2.30 19.64
N THR A 28 -12.85 -3.47 19.01
CA THR A 28 -12.00 -3.69 17.84
C THR A 28 -12.35 -2.75 16.67
N PHE A 29 -13.65 -2.48 16.47
CA PHE A 29 -14.10 -1.52 15.45
C PHE A 29 -13.58 -0.10 15.74
N SER A 30 -13.75 0.37 16.99
CA SER A 30 -13.30 1.70 17.41
C SER A 30 -11.77 1.82 17.35
N ALA A 31 -11.03 0.77 17.76
CA ALA A 31 -9.58 0.70 17.61
C ALA A 31 -9.15 0.83 16.14
N THR A 32 -9.85 0.14 15.25
CA THR A 32 -9.59 0.17 13.81
C THR A 32 -9.84 1.56 13.22
N VAL A 33 -10.94 2.22 13.58
CA VAL A 33 -11.23 3.60 13.13
C VAL A 33 -10.13 4.56 13.60
N GLY A 34 -9.66 4.40 14.84
CA GLY A 34 -8.52 5.16 15.35
C GLY A 34 -7.23 4.89 14.59
N PHE A 35 -6.96 3.64 14.21
CA PHE A 35 -5.79 3.27 13.40
C PHE A 35 -5.82 3.92 12.01
N VAL A 36 -7.00 3.97 11.38
CA VAL A 36 -7.20 4.67 10.10
C VAL A 36 -6.90 6.17 10.24
N ALA A 37 -7.48 6.81 11.26
CA ALA A 37 -7.22 8.22 11.53
C ALA A 37 -5.74 8.47 11.86
N TYR A 38 -5.09 7.55 12.58
CA TYR A 38 -3.67 7.60 12.90
C TYR A 38 -2.82 7.58 11.62
N GLY A 39 -3.05 6.65 10.69
CA GLY A 39 -2.32 6.60 9.42
C GLY A 39 -2.47 7.88 8.59
N LEU A 40 -3.68 8.44 8.52
CA LEU A 40 -3.93 9.72 7.83
C LEU A 40 -3.18 10.89 8.48
N LEU A 41 -3.06 10.92 9.82
CA LEU A 41 -2.29 11.95 10.52
C LEU A 41 -0.78 11.73 10.37
N VAL A 42 -0.30 10.48 10.33
CA VAL A 42 1.10 10.16 10.03
C VAL A 42 1.47 10.59 8.61
N ALA A 43 0.55 10.49 7.64
CA ALA A 43 0.77 11.06 6.31
C ALA A 43 1.05 12.58 6.36
N LEU A 44 0.39 13.32 7.26
CA LEU A 44 0.70 14.74 7.47
C LEU A 44 2.09 14.96 8.08
N ILE A 45 2.56 14.07 8.95
CA ILE A 45 3.95 14.11 9.45
C ILE A 45 4.93 13.95 8.29
N TRP A 46 4.70 12.99 7.39
CA TRP A 46 5.54 12.82 6.20
C TRP A 46 5.55 14.05 5.29
N VAL A 47 4.42 14.74 5.12
CA VAL A 47 4.38 16.03 4.41
C VAL A 47 5.22 17.09 5.14
N ARG A 48 5.17 17.15 6.46
CA ARG A 48 6.01 18.08 7.25
C ARG A 48 7.50 17.76 7.20
N LEU A 49 7.86 16.52 6.89
CA LEU A 49 9.23 16.05 6.69
C LEU A 49 9.67 16.11 5.21
N ASP A 50 8.94 16.82 4.35
CA ASP A 50 9.21 16.94 2.90
C ASP A 50 9.24 15.59 2.15
N ALA A 51 8.57 14.57 2.69
CA ALA A 51 8.50 13.23 2.13
C ALA A 51 7.14 12.96 1.46
N ALA A 52 6.79 13.75 0.45
CA ALA A 52 5.47 13.70 -0.18
C ALA A 52 5.12 12.34 -0.82
N ASP A 53 6.07 11.67 -1.48
CA ASP A 53 5.85 10.32 -2.05
C ASP A 53 5.50 9.28 -0.97
N VAL A 54 6.14 9.39 0.20
CA VAL A 54 5.88 8.54 1.37
C VAL A 54 4.52 8.89 1.97
N ALA A 55 4.19 10.18 2.09
CA ALA A 55 2.90 10.64 2.60
C ALA A 55 1.73 10.11 1.76
N LEU A 56 1.84 10.16 0.43
CA LEU A 56 0.83 9.63 -0.48
C LEU A 56 0.67 8.11 -0.31
N THR A 57 1.79 7.40 -0.14
CA THR A 57 1.79 5.95 0.09
C THR A 57 1.15 5.59 1.43
N GLU A 58 1.47 6.32 2.49
CA GLU A 58 0.91 6.15 3.84
C GLU A 58 -0.60 6.42 3.84
N ALA A 59 -1.04 7.50 3.19
CA ALA A 59 -2.47 7.80 3.08
C ALA A 59 -3.22 6.72 2.29
N ALA A 60 -2.66 6.24 1.18
CA ALA A 60 -3.31 5.25 0.33
C ALA A 60 -3.32 3.84 0.95
N ILE A 61 -2.23 3.41 1.57
CA ILE A 61 -2.09 2.05 2.13
C ILE A 61 -2.43 2.03 3.62
N GLY A 62 -1.74 2.82 4.44
CA GLY A 62 -1.91 2.79 5.90
C GLY A 62 -3.32 3.21 6.30
N GLY A 63 -3.70 4.45 5.96
CA GLY A 63 -5.03 4.98 6.23
C GLY A 63 -6.12 4.37 5.34
N GLY A 64 -5.85 4.19 4.04
CA GLY A 64 -6.81 3.73 3.04
C GLY A 64 -7.06 2.22 3.06
N LEU A 65 -6.29 1.48 2.25
CA LEU A 65 -6.54 0.05 1.99
C LEU A 65 -6.35 -0.84 3.24
N GLY A 66 -5.33 -0.59 4.04
CA GLY A 66 -5.11 -1.25 5.33
C GLY A 66 -6.26 -1.00 6.30
N GLY A 67 -6.77 0.23 6.30
CA GLY A 67 -8.00 0.59 7.00
C GLY A 67 -9.21 -0.26 6.60
N VAL A 68 -9.48 -0.39 5.31
CA VAL A 68 -10.58 -1.21 4.78
C VAL A 68 -10.41 -2.68 5.18
N LEU A 69 -9.18 -3.21 5.10
CA LEU A 69 -8.88 -4.59 5.49
C LEU A 69 -9.12 -4.82 6.98
N LEU A 70 -8.64 -3.93 7.85
CA LEU A 70 -8.86 -4.01 9.29
C LEU A 70 -10.34 -3.84 9.66
N LEU A 71 -11.07 -2.94 8.99
CA LEU A 71 -12.51 -2.76 9.22
C LEU A 71 -13.30 -4.00 8.81
N SER A 72 -12.91 -4.63 7.70
CA SER A 72 -13.50 -5.88 7.24
C SER A 72 -13.21 -7.03 8.21
N ALA A 73 -11.99 -7.11 8.75
CA ALA A 73 -11.62 -8.08 9.77
C ALA A 73 -12.40 -7.84 11.08
N ALA A 74 -12.48 -6.60 11.56
CA ALA A 74 -13.22 -6.22 12.76
C ALA A 74 -14.72 -6.55 12.63
N ALA A 75 -15.31 -6.32 11.44
CA ALA A 75 -16.70 -6.67 11.18
C ALA A 75 -16.94 -8.18 11.23
N ARG A 76 -16.02 -9.00 10.72
CA ARG A 76 -16.11 -10.47 10.74
C ARG A 76 -15.83 -11.07 12.13
N LEU A 77 -14.99 -10.43 12.93
CA LEU A 77 -14.60 -10.91 14.26
C LEU A 77 -15.56 -10.46 15.37
N ARG A 78 -16.49 -9.53 15.09
CA ARG A 78 -17.39 -8.95 16.09
C ARG A 78 -18.11 -9.99 16.95
N ASP A 79 -18.65 -11.04 16.34
CA ASP A 79 -19.37 -12.09 17.07
C ASP A 79 -18.43 -12.97 17.90
N ALA A 80 -17.21 -13.22 17.40
CA ALA A 80 -16.19 -13.98 18.11
C ALA A 80 -15.63 -13.19 19.32
N ASP A 81 -15.42 -11.89 19.18
CA ASP A 81 -14.98 -11.00 20.25
C ASP A 81 -16.01 -10.96 21.40
N MET A 82 -17.31 -11.01 21.09
CA MET A 82 -18.37 -11.10 22.10
C MET A 82 -18.38 -12.44 22.87
N MET A 83 -17.84 -13.50 22.27
CA MET A 83 -17.77 -14.84 22.84
C MET A 83 -16.42 -15.16 23.51
N ALA A 84 -15.41 -14.32 23.30
CA ALA A 84 -14.07 -14.52 23.85
C ALA A 84 -14.01 -14.11 25.33
N ASP A 85 -14.02 -15.09 26.23
CA ASP A 85 -13.92 -14.87 27.70
C ASP A 85 -12.46 -14.94 28.21
N GLU A 86 -11.51 -15.33 27.35
CA GLU A 86 -10.10 -15.50 27.72
C GLU A 86 -9.27 -14.23 27.51
N ALA A 87 -9.26 -13.35 28.50
CA ALA A 87 -8.30 -12.25 28.55
C ALA A 87 -6.94 -12.73 29.06
N PRO A 88 -5.81 -12.39 28.41
CA PRO A 88 -4.48 -12.73 28.91
C PRO A 88 -4.27 -12.14 30.31
N GLY A 89 -3.64 -12.93 31.19
CA GLY A 89 -3.42 -12.55 32.59
C GLY A 89 -2.70 -11.21 32.76
N LYS A 90 -2.99 -10.49 33.84
CA LYS A 90 -2.45 -9.14 34.11
C LYS A 90 -0.93 -9.06 34.04
N LEU A 91 -0.23 -10.12 34.47
CA LEU A 91 1.23 -10.20 34.40
C LEU A 91 1.75 -10.24 32.97
N LEU A 92 1.12 -11.03 32.08
CA LEU A 92 1.50 -11.09 30.68
C LEU A 92 1.26 -9.74 29.99
N ARG A 93 0.11 -9.10 30.26
CA ARG A 93 -0.20 -7.77 29.72
C ARG A 93 0.80 -6.71 30.19
N ALA A 94 1.15 -6.71 31.49
CA ALA A 94 2.15 -5.81 32.03
C ALA A 94 3.55 -6.08 31.45
N GLY A 95 3.91 -7.36 31.28
CA GLY A 95 5.16 -7.77 30.65
C GLY A 95 5.26 -7.33 29.18
N ALA A 96 4.19 -7.52 28.40
CA ALA A 96 4.10 -7.05 27.03
C ALA A 96 4.18 -5.52 26.93
N ALA A 97 3.47 -4.79 27.81
CA ALA A 97 3.53 -3.34 27.86
C ALA A 97 4.95 -2.85 28.21
N ALA A 98 5.60 -3.46 29.20
CA ALA A 98 6.97 -3.12 29.58
C ALA A 98 7.95 -3.39 28.43
N LEU A 99 7.82 -4.54 27.74
CA LEU A 99 8.63 -4.86 26.58
C LEU A 99 8.44 -3.85 25.45
N SER A 100 7.19 -3.50 25.11
CA SER A 100 6.88 -2.51 24.09
C SER A 100 7.47 -1.13 24.41
N VAL A 101 7.37 -0.68 25.67
CA VAL A 101 7.96 0.60 26.11
C VAL A 101 9.48 0.55 26.04
N LEU A 102 10.10 -0.55 26.47
CA LEU A 102 11.56 -0.73 26.39
C LEU A 102 12.04 -0.74 24.95
N THR A 103 11.35 -1.45 24.05
CA THR A 103 11.68 -1.47 22.62
C THR A 103 11.51 -0.08 22.00
N ALA A 104 10.41 0.63 22.30
CA ALA A 104 10.20 1.99 21.80
C ALA A 104 11.27 2.96 22.32
N ALA A 105 11.64 2.88 23.60
CA ALA A 105 12.69 3.69 24.20
C ALA A 105 14.07 3.38 23.60
N ALA A 106 14.36 2.10 23.33
CA ALA A 106 15.60 1.68 22.68
C ALA A 106 15.69 2.21 21.24
N LEU A 107 14.60 2.13 20.47
CA LEU A 107 14.52 2.69 19.11
C LEU A 107 14.66 4.21 19.13
N ALA A 108 13.96 4.90 20.02
CA ALA A 108 14.08 6.35 20.18
C ALA A 108 15.50 6.75 20.59
N GLY A 109 16.11 6.03 21.55
CA GLY A 109 17.50 6.23 21.95
C GLY A 109 18.47 6.01 20.79
N ALA A 110 18.27 4.97 19.98
CA ALA A 110 19.08 4.73 18.79
C ALA A 110 18.95 5.87 17.77
N VAL A 111 17.73 6.35 17.49
CA VAL A 111 17.47 7.49 16.60
C VAL A 111 18.14 8.76 17.11
N LEU A 112 18.03 9.06 18.40
CA LEU A 112 18.63 10.24 19.02
C LEU A 112 20.15 10.16 19.14
N TRP A 113 20.74 8.96 19.02
CA TRP A 113 22.19 8.76 19.07
C TRP A 113 22.85 8.71 17.68
N LEU A 114 22.05 8.74 16.59
CA LEU A 114 22.61 8.90 15.26
C LEU A 114 23.34 10.25 15.13
N PRO A 115 24.45 10.31 14.38
CA PRO A 115 25.14 11.58 14.11
C PRO A 115 24.21 12.57 13.41
N ASP A 116 24.31 13.86 13.77
CA ASP A 116 23.52 14.95 13.14
C ASP A 116 23.65 14.99 11.61
N SER A 117 24.81 14.57 11.10
CA SER A 117 25.05 14.37 9.67
C SER A 117 25.32 12.89 9.40
N ALA A 118 24.24 12.12 9.26
CA ALA A 118 24.35 10.72 8.87
C ALA A 118 24.99 10.59 7.47
N PRO A 119 25.89 9.60 7.25
CA PRO A 119 26.40 9.30 5.91
C PRO A 119 25.23 9.03 4.95
N THR A 120 25.19 9.73 3.82
CA THR A 120 24.11 9.61 2.84
C THR A 120 24.62 9.63 1.41
N LEU A 121 23.97 8.85 0.55
CA LEU A 121 24.18 8.84 -0.90
C LEU A 121 23.23 9.81 -1.64
N ALA A 122 22.33 10.51 -0.93
CA ALA A 122 21.38 11.42 -1.56
C ALA A 122 22.04 12.47 -2.46
N PRO A 123 23.15 13.16 -2.06
CA PRO A 123 23.83 14.09 -2.95
C PRO A 123 24.37 13.44 -4.22
N ALA A 124 24.90 12.22 -4.11
CA ALA A 124 25.41 11.46 -5.26
C ALA A 124 24.27 11.01 -6.19
N ALA A 125 23.12 10.60 -5.64
CA ALA A 125 21.94 10.23 -6.43
C ALA A 125 21.40 11.44 -7.21
N VAL A 126 21.31 12.61 -6.57
CA VAL A 126 20.90 13.87 -7.23
C VAL A 126 21.89 14.26 -8.32
N ALA A 127 23.20 14.21 -8.04
CA ALA A 127 24.24 14.55 -9.02
C ALA A 127 24.23 13.63 -10.25
N ASN A 128 23.71 12.40 -10.13
CA ASN A 128 23.61 11.43 -11.21
C ASN A 128 22.20 11.27 -11.79
N ALA A 129 21.26 12.16 -11.44
CA ALA A 129 19.87 12.06 -11.93
C ALA A 129 19.73 12.18 -13.46
N TRP A 130 20.71 12.82 -14.10
CA TRP A 130 20.79 12.93 -15.57
C TRP A 130 20.83 11.57 -16.27
N ALA A 131 21.25 10.49 -15.60
CA ALA A 131 21.40 9.16 -16.19
C ALA A 131 20.05 8.53 -16.61
N THR A 132 18.93 8.98 -16.03
CA THR A 132 17.60 8.41 -16.31
C THR A 132 16.64 9.38 -16.97
N GLY A 133 16.86 10.69 -16.83
CA GLY A 133 15.95 11.73 -17.33
C GLY A 133 14.68 11.90 -16.47
N LEU A 134 14.65 11.32 -15.28
CA LEU A 134 13.58 11.51 -14.29
C LEU A 134 13.91 12.74 -13.42
N SER A 135 12.93 13.62 -13.21
CA SER A 135 13.08 14.79 -12.34
C SER A 135 12.68 14.51 -10.89
N ASN A 136 11.79 13.52 -10.64
CA ASN A 136 11.48 13.10 -9.28
C ASN A 136 12.66 12.32 -8.67
N PRO A 137 13.32 12.81 -7.60
CA PRO A 137 14.47 12.15 -7.01
C PRO A 137 14.13 10.80 -6.35
N VAL A 138 12.92 10.66 -5.79
CA VAL A 138 12.47 9.42 -5.15
C VAL A 138 12.23 8.34 -6.20
N THR A 139 11.45 8.64 -7.24
CA THR A 139 11.21 7.72 -8.37
C THR A 139 12.53 7.34 -9.03
N ASN A 140 13.46 8.27 -9.19
CA ASN A 140 14.77 7.98 -9.76
C ASN A 140 15.58 6.99 -8.91
N VAL A 141 15.56 7.13 -7.58
CA VAL A 141 16.19 6.15 -6.69
C VAL A 141 15.48 4.80 -6.78
N LEU A 142 14.16 4.76 -6.66
CA LEU A 142 13.40 3.52 -6.62
C LEU A 142 13.41 2.76 -7.95
N MET A 143 13.31 3.46 -9.08
CA MET A 143 13.20 2.83 -10.40
C MET A 143 14.54 2.63 -11.11
N ALA A 144 15.61 3.26 -10.65
CA ALA A 144 16.95 3.09 -11.22
C ALA A 144 18.02 2.68 -10.20
N PHE A 145 18.44 3.57 -9.29
CA PHE A 145 19.59 3.28 -8.42
C PHE A 145 19.35 2.09 -7.48
N ARG A 146 18.11 1.87 -7.06
CA ARG A 146 17.65 0.76 -6.23
C ARG A 146 16.47 0.03 -6.87
N ALA A 147 16.48 -0.05 -8.21
CA ALA A 147 15.46 -0.74 -9.00
C ALA A 147 15.22 -2.20 -8.58
N MET A 148 16.26 -2.87 -8.07
CA MET A 148 16.14 -4.23 -7.54
C MET A 148 15.21 -4.30 -6.32
N ASP A 149 15.29 -3.34 -5.41
CA ASP A 149 14.43 -3.30 -4.22
C ASP A 149 12.97 -3.16 -4.64
N THR A 150 12.67 -2.24 -5.57
CA THR A 150 11.32 -2.07 -6.10
C THR A 150 10.86 -3.30 -6.86
N MET A 151 11.69 -3.93 -7.68
CA MET A 151 11.32 -5.18 -8.37
C MET A 151 10.95 -6.30 -7.38
N LEU A 152 11.80 -6.52 -6.37
CA LEU A 152 11.58 -7.54 -5.35
C LEU A 152 10.34 -7.25 -4.50
N GLU A 153 10.04 -5.98 -4.21
CA GLU A 153 8.80 -5.60 -3.54
C GLU A 153 7.57 -6.09 -4.31
N LYS A 154 7.58 -6.05 -5.64
CA LYS A 154 6.44 -6.51 -6.45
C LYS A 154 6.35 -8.03 -6.51
N ILE A 155 7.48 -8.71 -6.43
CA ILE A 155 7.50 -10.17 -6.20
C ILE A 155 6.90 -10.50 -4.84
N VAL A 156 7.21 -9.73 -3.78
CA VAL A 156 6.60 -9.90 -2.45
C VAL A 156 5.08 -9.71 -2.52
N LEU A 157 4.57 -8.70 -3.25
CA LEU A 157 3.12 -8.53 -3.44
C LEU A 157 2.47 -9.73 -4.18
N LEU A 158 3.15 -10.27 -5.19
CA LEU A 158 2.72 -11.49 -5.87
C LEU A 158 2.69 -12.71 -4.93
N LEU A 159 3.69 -12.85 -4.07
CA LEU A 159 3.72 -13.92 -3.08
C LEU A 159 2.63 -13.73 -2.01
N ALA A 160 2.35 -12.49 -1.62
CA ALA A 160 1.29 -12.18 -0.67
C ALA A 160 -0.08 -12.63 -1.18
N ILE A 161 -0.42 -12.35 -2.44
CA ILE A 161 -1.72 -12.77 -3.01
C ILE A 161 -1.81 -14.29 -3.17
N VAL A 162 -0.71 -14.96 -3.55
CA VAL A 162 -0.64 -16.43 -3.55
C VAL A 162 -0.84 -16.97 -2.14
N GLY A 163 -0.22 -16.35 -1.14
CA GLY A 163 -0.39 -16.70 0.27
C GLY A 163 -1.84 -16.58 0.74
N VAL A 164 -2.50 -15.44 0.47
CA VAL A 164 -3.92 -15.25 0.79
C VAL A 164 -4.78 -16.31 0.09
N TRP A 165 -4.59 -16.53 -1.21
CA TRP A 165 -5.39 -17.51 -1.93
C TRP A 165 -5.17 -18.94 -1.46
N SER A 166 -3.96 -19.29 -1.01
CA SER A 166 -3.66 -20.63 -0.46
C SER A 166 -4.42 -20.98 0.81
N LEU A 167 -5.06 -19.99 1.46
CA LEU A 167 -5.94 -20.21 2.62
C LEU A 167 -7.38 -20.57 2.22
N ALA A 168 -7.70 -20.59 0.93
CA ALA A 168 -9.03 -20.98 0.46
C ALA A 168 -9.27 -22.49 0.66
N PRO A 169 -10.51 -22.91 0.97
CA PRO A 169 -10.88 -24.31 0.96
C PRO A 169 -10.78 -24.90 -0.46
N ASP A 170 -10.44 -26.19 -0.57
CA ASP A 170 -10.26 -26.89 -1.86
C ASP A 170 -11.45 -26.72 -2.81
N SER A 171 -12.68 -26.69 -2.28
CA SER A 171 -13.91 -26.52 -3.05
C SER A 171 -14.08 -25.13 -3.68
N ALA A 172 -13.43 -24.11 -3.13
CA ALA A 172 -13.44 -22.74 -3.64
C ALA A 172 -12.18 -22.38 -4.44
N TRP A 173 -11.20 -23.29 -4.51
CA TRP A 173 -9.95 -23.05 -5.23
C TRP A 173 -10.21 -22.73 -6.72
N GLY A 174 -9.60 -21.65 -7.20
CA GLY A 174 -9.83 -21.13 -8.56
C GLY A 174 -11.15 -20.38 -8.75
N GLY A 175 -11.97 -20.26 -7.71
CA GLY A 175 -13.22 -19.52 -7.67
C GLY A 175 -13.05 -18.01 -7.47
N ARG A 176 -14.06 -17.35 -6.90
CA ARG A 176 -14.10 -15.88 -6.73
C ARG A 176 -13.71 -15.46 -5.31
N PRO A 177 -12.79 -14.49 -5.16
CA PRO A 177 -12.44 -13.91 -3.86
C PRO A 177 -13.62 -13.20 -3.19
N GLY A 178 -13.76 -13.44 -1.89
CA GLY A 178 -14.71 -12.75 -1.02
C GLY A 178 -16.20 -12.98 -1.34
N PRO A 179 -17.09 -12.37 -0.54
CA PRO A 179 -18.52 -12.55 -0.68
C PRO A 179 -19.07 -11.75 -1.87
N ARG A 180 -20.25 -12.18 -2.35
CA ARG A 180 -21.01 -11.41 -3.34
C ARG A 180 -21.70 -10.25 -2.63
N HIS A 181 -21.26 -9.03 -2.92
CA HIS A 181 -21.85 -7.83 -2.34
C HIS A 181 -23.17 -7.50 -3.03
N GLN A 182 -24.18 -7.14 -2.23
CA GLN A 182 -25.46 -6.63 -2.70
C GLN A 182 -25.71 -5.30 -1.98
N ALA A 183 -25.92 -4.24 -2.76
CA ALA A 183 -26.29 -2.94 -2.26
C ALA A 183 -27.50 -2.41 -3.05
N ASP A 184 -28.27 -1.50 -2.47
CA ASP A 184 -29.35 -0.83 -3.18
C ASP A 184 -28.77 -0.06 -4.39
N PRO A 185 -29.16 -0.41 -5.64
CA PRO A 185 -28.67 0.28 -6.85
C PRO A 185 -29.03 1.77 -6.92
N ARG A 186 -29.96 2.23 -6.07
CA ARG A 186 -30.38 3.64 -5.92
C ARG A 186 -29.87 4.29 -4.63
N GLY A 187 -29.12 3.55 -3.81
CA GLY A 187 -28.56 4.04 -2.57
C GLY A 187 -27.33 4.94 -2.77
N VAL A 188 -26.91 5.60 -1.69
CA VAL A 188 -25.75 6.53 -1.68
C VAL A 188 -24.46 5.83 -2.10
N LEU A 189 -24.24 4.58 -1.65
CA LEU A 189 -23.04 3.81 -2.00
C LEU A 189 -22.95 3.55 -3.51
N ALA A 190 -24.06 3.14 -4.15
CA ALA A 190 -24.12 2.94 -5.60
C ALA A 190 -23.96 4.25 -6.37
N PHE A 191 -24.48 5.37 -5.86
CA PHE A 191 -24.23 6.69 -6.43
C PHE A 191 -22.74 7.05 -6.39
N LEU A 192 -22.09 6.95 -5.23
CA LEU A 192 -20.65 7.21 -5.09
C LEU A 192 -19.81 6.27 -5.95
N ALA A 193 -20.18 4.99 -6.05
CA ALA A 193 -19.51 4.01 -6.89
C ALA A 193 -19.73 4.19 -8.39
N ARG A 194 -20.65 5.06 -8.83
CA ARG A 194 -20.76 5.48 -10.23
C ARG A 194 -20.03 6.79 -10.49
N LEU A 195 -19.99 7.67 -9.50
CA LEU A 195 -19.39 9.00 -9.62
C LEU A 195 -17.87 9.00 -9.42
N LEU A 196 -17.38 8.30 -8.39
CA LEU A 196 -15.97 8.36 -8.00
C LEU A 196 -15.04 7.56 -8.91
N PRO A 197 -15.37 6.33 -9.38
CA PRO A 197 -14.46 5.57 -10.23
C PRO A 197 -13.96 6.29 -11.49
N PRO A 198 -14.78 6.96 -12.32
CA PRO A 198 -14.24 7.68 -13.47
C PRO A 198 -13.27 8.80 -13.06
N VAL A 199 -13.56 9.51 -11.96
CA VAL A 199 -12.67 10.55 -11.43
C VAL A 199 -11.39 9.94 -10.88
N GLY A 200 -11.49 8.90 -10.06
CA GLY A 200 -10.35 8.23 -9.45
C GLY A 200 -9.47 7.51 -10.48
N ILE A 201 -10.03 7.00 -11.58
CA ILE A 201 -9.24 6.43 -12.69
C ILE A 201 -8.38 7.53 -13.33
N VAL A 202 -8.96 8.69 -13.61
CA VAL A 202 -8.21 9.83 -14.16
C VAL A 202 -7.11 10.28 -13.19
N ILE A 203 -7.43 10.38 -11.89
CA ILE A 203 -6.45 10.74 -10.86
C ILE A 203 -5.35 9.67 -10.76
N GLY A 204 -5.68 8.39 -10.76
CA GLY A 204 -4.70 7.30 -10.67
C GLY A 204 -3.74 7.29 -11.86
N ILE A 205 -4.25 7.50 -13.07
CA ILE A 205 -3.44 7.65 -14.29
C ILE A 205 -2.58 8.91 -14.23
N TYR A 206 -3.14 10.03 -13.74
CA TYR A 206 -2.39 11.27 -13.56
C TYR A 206 -1.23 11.10 -12.57
N ILE A 207 -1.48 10.49 -11.40
CA ILE A 207 -0.46 10.24 -10.37
C ILE A 207 0.67 9.33 -10.88
N LEU A 208 0.34 8.33 -11.69
CA LEU A 208 1.33 7.53 -12.40
C LEU A 208 2.15 8.42 -13.35
N TRP A 209 1.48 9.16 -14.23
CA TRP A 209 2.14 9.94 -15.27
C TRP A 209 3.05 11.03 -14.70
N THR A 210 2.58 11.77 -13.70
CA THR A 210 3.38 12.83 -13.07
C THR A 210 4.48 12.29 -12.18
N GLY A 211 4.45 11.01 -11.80
CA GLY A 211 5.43 10.37 -10.93
C GLY A 211 6.87 10.45 -11.43
N SER A 212 7.08 10.65 -12.74
CA SER A 212 8.43 10.85 -13.30
C SER A 212 9.07 12.17 -12.89
N ASP A 213 8.27 13.17 -12.55
CA ASP A 213 8.72 14.55 -12.36
C ASP A 213 8.27 15.16 -11.00
N HIS A 214 7.18 14.65 -10.44
CA HIS A 214 6.56 15.11 -9.19
C HIS A 214 6.20 13.92 -8.27
N PRO A 215 5.90 14.17 -6.98
CA PRO A 215 5.51 13.12 -6.06
C PRO A 215 4.35 12.27 -6.57
N GLY A 216 4.51 10.94 -6.52
CA GLY A 216 3.54 10.00 -7.07
C GLY A 216 4.20 8.71 -7.55
N GLY A 217 3.71 8.17 -8.67
CA GLY A 217 4.25 6.97 -9.30
C GLY A 217 3.31 5.78 -9.32
N ALA A 218 3.84 4.65 -9.78
CA ALA A 218 3.05 3.49 -10.15
C ALA A 218 2.24 2.89 -9.00
N PHE A 219 2.80 2.89 -7.78
CA PHE A 219 2.20 2.24 -6.62
C PHE A 219 1.00 3.03 -6.08
N GLN A 220 1.16 4.33 -5.90
CA GLN A 220 0.11 5.23 -5.44
C GLN A 220 -1.03 5.30 -6.46
N GLY A 221 -0.69 5.41 -7.75
CA GLY A 221 -1.66 5.31 -8.85
C GLY A 221 -2.42 3.98 -8.82
N GLY A 222 -1.71 2.86 -8.65
CA GLY A 222 -2.30 1.52 -8.55
C GLY A 222 -3.23 1.37 -7.34
N ALA A 223 -2.88 1.92 -6.18
CA ALA A 223 -3.71 1.90 -4.98
C ALA A 223 -5.02 2.70 -5.15
N ILE A 224 -4.97 3.83 -5.85
CA ILE A 224 -6.18 4.61 -6.21
C ILE A 224 -7.08 3.79 -7.13
N LEU A 225 -6.52 3.17 -8.18
CA LEU A 225 -7.27 2.31 -9.08
C LEU A 225 -7.90 1.10 -8.36
N ALA A 226 -7.15 0.45 -7.45
CA ALA A 226 -7.67 -0.63 -6.61
C ALA A 226 -8.85 -0.16 -5.76
N SER A 227 -8.74 1.03 -5.15
CA SER A 227 -9.80 1.61 -4.32
C SER A 227 -11.07 1.88 -5.11
N MET A 228 -10.95 2.40 -6.35
CA MET A 228 -12.09 2.63 -7.23
C MET A 228 -12.76 1.34 -7.68
N TRP A 229 -11.95 0.32 -7.99
CA TRP A 229 -12.46 -0.99 -8.35
C TRP A 229 -13.19 -1.66 -7.17
N LEU A 230 -12.59 -1.65 -5.98
CA LEU A 230 -13.21 -2.17 -4.76
C LEU A 230 -14.49 -1.44 -4.40
N LEU A 231 -14.55 -0.12 -4.57
CA LEU A 231 -15.77 0.66 -4.35
C LEU A 231 -16.92 0.17 -5.25
N ALA A 232 -16.63 -0.13 -6.53
CA ALA A 232 -17.61 -0.69 -7.45
C ALA A 232 -18.06 -2.11 -7.06
N VAL A 233 -17.12 -2.94 -6.58
CA VAL A 233 -17.43 -4.28 -6.05
C VAL A 233 -18.30 -4.21 -4.81
N MET A 234 -17.93 -3.41 -3.81
CA MET A 234 -18.69 -3.23 -2.56
C MET A 234 -20.10 -2.68 -2.80
N ALA A 235 -20.27 -1.85 -3.82
CA ALA A 235 -21.58 -1.32 -4.24
C ALA A 235 -22.43 -2.32 -5.05
N GLY A 236 -21.94 -3.55 -5.27
CA GLY A 236 -22.63 -4.56 -6.08
C GLY A 236 -22.76 -4.22 -7.56
N LEU A 237 -21.98 -3.23 -8.05
CA LEU A 237 -21.97 -2.81 -9.45
C LEU A 237 -20.99 -3.64 -10.30
N ALA A 238 -20.03 -4.29 -9.65
CA ALA A 238 -19.08 -5.23 -10.24
C ALA A 238 -18.92 -6.44 -9.31
N ASP A 239 -18.33 -7.51 -9.83
CA ASP A 239 -17.96 -8.68 -9.03
C ASP A 239 -16.45 -8.96 -9.17
N THR A 240 -15.87 -9.67 -8.20
CA THR A 240 -14.48 -10.11 -8.25
C THR A 240 -14.31 -11.20 -9.31
N PRO A 241 -13.24 -11.18 -10.12
CA PRO A 241 -13.03 -12.16 -11.17
C PRO A 241 -12.64 -13.52 -10.58
N LEU A 242 -12.69 -14.56 -11.42
CA LEU A 242 -12.19 -15.88 -11.05
C LEU A 242 -10.66 -15.85 -10.90
N VAL A 243 -10.15 -16.44 -9.82
CA VAL A 243 -8.70 -16.61 -9.60
C VAL A 243 -8.07 -17.54 -10.65
N SER A 244 -8.88 -18.44 -11.21
CA SER A 244 -8.47 -19.32 -12.31
C SER A 244 -8.41 -18.62 -13.68
N ASP A 245 -8.95 -17.40 -13.81
CA ASP A 245 -8.94 -16.66 -15.07
C ASP A 245 -7.50 -16.37 -15.51
N ARG A 246 -7.16 -16.79 -16.73
CA ARG A 246 -5.85 -16.58 -17.33
C ARG A 246 -5.53 -15.10 -17.48
N SER A 247 -6.54 -14.27 -17.72
CA SER A 247 -6.40 -12.82 -17.87
C SER A 247 -5.98 -12.17 -16.55
N VAL A 248 -6.62 -12.58 -15.44
CA VAL A 248 -6.25 -12.11 -14.10
C VAL A 248 -4.82 -12.52 -13.77
N ARG A 249 -4.48 -13.80 -13.97
CA ARG A 249 -3.12 -14.30 -13.73
C ARG A 249 -2.08 -13.58 -14.59
N PHE A 250 -2.40 -13.32 -15.85
CA PHE A 250 -1.54 -12.55 -16.75
C PHE A 250 -1.32 -11.13 -16.22
N ILE A 251 -2.38 -10.40 -15.84
CA ILE A 251 -2.27 -9.05 -15.27
C ILE A 251 -1.41 -9.05 -14.02
N LEU A 252 -1.56 -10.05 -13.14
CA LEU A 252 -0.78 -10.16 -11.91
C LEU A 252 0.72 -10.34 -12.20
N VAL A 253 1.09 -11.14 -13.20
CA VAL A 253 2.51 -11.38 -13.52
C VAL A 253 3.10 -10.41 -14.53
N ALA A 254 2.28 -9.63 -15.25
CA ALA A 254 2.73 -8.78 -16.36
C ALA A 254 3.71 -7.69 -15.91
N GLY A 255 3.43 -6.96 -14.83
CA GLY A 255 4.31 -5.91 -14.32
C GLY A 255 5.66 -6.46 -13.83
N PRO A 256 5.69 -7.38 -12.85
CA PRO A 256 6.91 -8.00 -12.35
C PRO A 256 7.68 -8.74 -13.43
N GLY A 257 6.97 -9.43 -14.34
CA GLY A 257 7.54 -10.09 -15.50
C GLY A 257 8.21 -9.12 -16.46
N LEU A 258 7.56 -8.01 -16.81
CA LEU A 258 8.16 -6.97 -17.65
C LEU A 258 9.39 -6.35 -16.97
N PHE A 259 9.31 -6.07 -15.66
CA PHE A 259 10.44 -5.53 -14.90
C PHE A 259 11.65 -6.49 -14.95
N LEU A 260 11.42 -7.78 -14.69
CA LEU A 260 12.46 -8.81 -14.77
C LEU A 260 13.02 -8.95 -16.19
N LEU A 261 12.16 -8.96 -17.21
CA LEU A 261 12.58 -9.07 -18.61
C LEU A 261 13.43 -7.87 -19.05
N VAL A 262 13.06 -6.65 -18.67
CA VAL A 262 13.89 -5.46 -18.94
C VAL A 262 15.22 -5.57 -18.21
N GLY A 263 15.23 -6.01 -16.95
CA GLY A 263 16.46 -6.23 -16.20
C GLY A 263 17.39 -7.26 -16.85
N LEU A 264 16.84 -8.38 -17.32
CA LEU A 264 17.57 -9.42 -18.06
C LEU A 264 18.06 -8.91 -19.41
N ALA A 265 17.27 -8.11 -20.13
CA ALA A 265 17.70 -7.48 -21.37
C ALA A 265 18.89 -6.52 -21.13
N CYS A 266 18.83 -5.70 -20.07
CA CYS A 266 19.96 -4.85 -19.66
C CYS A 266 21.19 -5.67 -19.27
N LEU A 267 21.02 -6.87 -18.69
CA LEU A 267 22.14 -7.76 -18.38
C LEU A 267 22.77 -8.37 -19.64
N LEU A 268 21.97 -8.69 -20.66
CA LEU A 268 22.45 -9.30 -21.92
C LEU A 268 23.06 -8.28 -22.88
N PHE A 269 22.53 -7.05 -22.93
CA PHE A 269 22.91 -6.03 -23.90
C PHE A 269 23.59 -4.80 -23.28
N GLY A 270 23.60 -4.68 -21.96
CA GLY A 270 24.16 -3.56 -21.21
C GLY A 270 25.28 -3.99 -20.26
N ALA A 271 25.58 -3.15 -19.27
CA ALA A 271 26.69 -3.36 -18.35
C ALA A 271 26.34 -4.28 -17.16
N ALA A 272 25.08 -4.27 -16.73
CA ALA A 272 24.60 -5.04 -15.58
C ALA A 272 23.07 -5.17 -15.61
N PHE A 273 22.54 -6.06 -14.77
CA PHE A 273 21.11 -6.17 -14.52
C PHE A 273 20.51 -4.82 -14.11
N LEU A 274 19.43 -4.38 -14.79
CA LEU A 274 18.78 -3.07 -14.60
C LEU A 274 19.70 -1.84 -14.81
N SER A 275 20.84 -2.01 -15.49
CA SER A 275 21.66 -0.88 -15.97
C SER A 275 21.06 -0.32 -17.26
N TYR A 276 20.11 0.60 -17.14
CA TYR A 276 19.42 1.19 -18.28
C TYR A 276 20.38 2.02 -19.15
N PRO A 277 20.36 1.86 -20.49
CA PRO A 277 21.04 2.80 -21.38
C PRO A 277 20.45 4.21 -21.21
N PRO A 278 21.25 5.28 -21.07
CA PRO A 278 20.73 6.62 -20.78
C PRO A 278 19.67 7.12 -21.77
N ALA A 279 19.81 6.78 -23.06
CA ALA A 279 18.85 7.14 -24.10
C ALA A 279 17.49 6.43 -23.99
N LEU A 280 17.43 5.26 -23.33
CA LEU A 280 16.24 4.43 -23.20
C LEU A 280 15.72 4.34 -21.75
N ALA A 281 16.41 4.94 -20.78
CA ALA A 281 16.06 4.81 -19.38
C ALA A 281 14.63 5.28 -19.08
N LYS A 282 14.28 6.52 -19.42
CA LYS A 282 12.92 7.06 -19.20
C LYS A 282 11.81 6.21 -19.84
N PRO A 283 11.85 5.86 -21.15
CA PRO A 283 10.79 5.06 -21.75
C PRO A 283 10.71 3.63 -21.19
N LEU A 284 11.84 2.99 -20.85
CA LEU A 284 11.85 1.67 -20.22
C LEU A 284 11.23 1.72 -18.82
N ILE A 285 11.62 2.69 -18.01
CA ILE A 285 11.07 2.90 -16.67
C ILE A 285 9.57 3.16 -16.74
N LEU A 286 9.12 4.09 -17.59
CA LEU A 286 7.71 4.40 -17.75
C LEU A 286 6.89 3.18 -18.23
N GLY A 287 7.45 2.38 -19.14
CA GLY A 287 6.82 1.12 -19.58
C GLY A 287 6.64 0.12 -18.44
N ILE A 288 7.66 -0.01 -17.57
CA ILE A 288 7.58 -0.82 -16.35
C ILE A 288 6.50 -0.24 -15.42
N GLU A 289 6.50 1.07 -15.17
CA GLU A 289 5.54 1.73 -14.27
C GLU A 289 4.09 1.52 -14.72
N VAL A 290 3.79 1.66 -16.01
CA VAL A 290 2.44 1.42 -16.55
C VAL A 290 1.98 -0.01 -16.29
N ALA A 291 2.80 -1.01 -16.63
CA ALA A 291 2.47 -2.42 -16.39
C ALA A 291 2.34 -2.72 -14.89
N MET A 292 3.18 -2.08 -14.08
CA MET A 292 3.18 -2.21 -12.64
C MET A 292 1.94 -1.59 -12.00
N THR A 293 1.46 -0.44 -12.45
CA THR A 293 0.23 0.19 -11.94
C THR A 293 -0.98 -0.72 -12.07
N LEU A 294 -1.14 -1.35 -13.25
CA LEU A 294 -2.23 -2.31 -13.47
C LEU A 294 -2.08 -3.56 -12.58
N THR A 295 -0.85 -4.06 -12.46
CA THR A 295 -0.54 -5.20 -11.59
C THR A 295 -0.87 -4.88 -10.12
N ILE A 296 -0.44 -3.72 -9.63
CA ILE A 296 -0.65 -3.26 -8.26
C ILE A 296 -2.14 -3.06 -8.01
N ALA A 297 -2.87 -2.44 -8.94
CA ALA A 297 -4.30 -2.25 -8.83
C ALA A 297 -5.06 -3.58 -8.68
N ALA A 298 -4.74 -4.55 -9.54
CA ALA A 298 -5.32 -5.89 -9.48
C ALA A 298 -4.92 -6.63 -8.19
N THR A 299 -3.64 -6.61 -7.84
CA THR A 299 -3.11 -7.31 -6.66
C THR A 299 -3.73 -6.77 -5.38
N LEU A 300 -3.74 -5.45 -5.18
CA LEU A 300 -4.30 -4.82 -3.98
C LEU A 300 -5.81 -5.04 -3.88
N GLY A 301 -6.54 -4.89 -4.99
CA GLY A 301 -7.98 -5.16 -5.00
C GLY A 301 -8.31 -6.61 -4.67
N LEU A 302 -7.56 -7.57 -5.21
CA LEU A 302 -7.77 -8.99 -4.94
C LEU A 302 -7.30 -9.41 -3.54
N LEU A 303 -6.23 -8.81 -3.01
CA LEU A 303 -5.81 -9.01 -1.63
C LEU A 303 -6.89 -8.57 -0.64
N LEU A 304 -7.51 -7.40 -0.87
CA LEU A 304 -8.60 -6.92 -0.03
C LEU A 304 -9.90 -7.70 -0.22
N ALA A 305 -10.15 -8.22 -1.42
CA ALA A 305 -11.26 -9.14 -1.65
C ALA A 305 -11.08 -10.47 -0.88
N GLY A 306 -9.84 -10.87 -0.62
CA GLY A 306 -9.49 -11.96 0.29
C GLY A 306 -9.37 -13.32 -0.40
N VAL A 307 -9.70 -14.37 0.36
CA VAL A 307 -9.63 -15.75 -0.12
C VAL A 307 -10.78 -16.05 -1.08
N PRO A 308 -10.60 -16.95 -2.07
CA PRO A 308 -11.71 -17.57 -2.77
C PRO A 308 -12.72 -18.20 -1.79
N GLU A 309 -13.94 -17.67 -1.76
CA GLU A 309 -15.04 -18.16 -0.91
C GLU A 309 -16.18 -18.76 -1.75
N ARG A 310 -16.22 -18.46 -3.05
CA ARG A 310 -17.29 -18.85 -3.97
C ARG A 310 -16.74 -19.72 -5.10
N GLY A 311 -17.49 -20.75 -5.48
CA GLY A 311 -17.12 -21.69 -6.55
C GLY A 311 -17.03 -21.04 -7.94
N MET A 312 -16.75 -21.87 -8.96
CA MET A 312 -16.66 -21.40 -10.35
C MET A 312 -18.03 -21.12 -10.99
N GLU A 313 -19.11 -21.67 -10.42
CA GLU A 313 -20.49 -21.40 -10.84
C GLU A 313 -21.02 -20.07 -10.23
N PRO A 314 -21.82 -19.29 -10.98
CA PRO A 314 -22.21 -17.92 -10.66
C PRO A 314 -23.18 -17.75 -9.48
#